data_AF-A0A497FNQ9-F1
#
_entry.id   AF-A0A497FNQ9-F1
#
_cell.length_a   1.000
_cell.length_b   1.000
_cell.length_c   1.000
_cell.angle_alpha   90.00
_cell.angle_beta   90.00
_cell.angle_gamma   90.00
#
_symmetry.space_group_name_H-M   'P 1'
#
loop_
_entity.id
_entity.type
_entity.pdbx_description
1 polymer ?
#
loop_
_entity_poly.entity_id
_entity_poly.type
_entity_poly.pdbx_seq_one_letter_code
_entity_poly.pdbx_strand_id
1 'polypeptide(L)'
;MRKSLYVTVTAICAALYAVGSYATSCIESPWGIGQFRPAIVIPAFFAIVFGPWVGGIGAALGTFIQSIFRYGHPWLTLVSGPPANFIAFFLLGYMLYKKFTWTRFIVSSIAVLIAANFACAVGVLAYFLFTGVFPPNLPFMFYLGFTVGLTLWWYITMLPFTLLLTPVLIKAASLIIPHFIPTHIVEASLKSEVPSKMFSGVLVLSGIGMVLVGLATFLPGSETLVVAYKPAMREIVLSGIRLMFLLTGGGCTVTGAIFYILKLFSR
;
A
#
# COMPACT_ATOMS: atom_id res chain seq x y z
N MET A 1 5.52 -18.41 -21.11
CA MET A 1 4.07 -18.44 -20.79
C MET A 1 3.29 -18.24 -22.08
N ARG A 2 2.22 -18.99 -22.35
CA ARG A 2 1.37 -18.77 -23.53
C ARG A 2 0.67 -17.41 -23.42
N LYS A 3 0.47 -16.70 -24.53
CA LYS A 3 -0.18 -15.37 -24.54
C LYS A 3 -1.59 -15.39 -23.91
N SER A 4 -2.35 -16.47 -24.14
CA SER A 4 -3.68 -16.65 -23.56
C SER A 4 -3.66 -16.73 -22.02
N LEU A 5 -2.71 -17.50 -21.46
CA LEU A 5 -2.55 -17.59 -20.01
C LEU A 5 -2.18 -16.22 -19.42
N TYR A 6 -1.28 -15.50 -20.08
CA TYR A 6 -0.84 -14.17 -19.67
C TYR A 6 -2.02 -13.17 -19.56
N VAL A 7 -2.90 -13.14 -20.57
CA VAL A 7 -4.12 -12.31 -20.54
C VAL A 7 -5.06 -12.76 -19.43
N THR A 8 -5.26 -14.07 -19.29
CA THR A 8 -6.16 -14.65 -18.29
C THR A 8 -5.75 -14.28 -16.86
N VAL A 9 -4.48 -14.47 -16.51
CA VAL A 9 -3.99 -14.15 -15.15
C VAL A 9 -4.02 -12.64 -14.87
N THR A 10 -3.81 -11.82 -15.90
CA THR A 10 -3.90 -10.35 -15.78
C THR A 10 -5.34 -9.91 -15.53
N ALA A 11 -6.31 -10.50 -16.24
CA ALA A 11 -7.74 -10.23 -16.05
C ALA A 11 -8.21 -10.68 -14.66
N ILE A 12 -7.80 -11.87 -14.21
CA ILE A 12 -8.12 -12.37 -12.86
C ILE A 12 -7.52 -11.45 -11.79
N CYS A 13 -6.26 -11.05 -11.94
CA CYS A 13 -5.61 -10.08 -11.04
C CYS A 13 -6.41 -8.78 -10.93
N ALA A 14 -6.79 -8.20 -12.08
CA ALA A 14 -7.58 -6.97 -12.12
C ALA A 14 -8.95 -7.13 -11.44
N ALA A 15 -9.69 -8.19 -11.74
CA ALA A 15 -11.00 -8.44 -11.18
C ALA A 15 -10.96 -8.65 -9.66
N LEU A 16 -10.07 -9.54 -9.19
CA LEU A 16 -9.90 -9.80 -7.76
C LEU A 16 -9.45 -8.55 -7.01
N TYR A 17 -8.52 -7.78 -7.58
CA TYR A 17 -8.04 -6.55 -6.96
C TYR A 17 -9.10 -5.45 -6.93
N ALA A 18 -9.93 -5.34 -7.97
CA ALA A 18 -11.04 -4.39 -8.00
C ALA A 18 -12.06 -4.71 -6.90
N VAL A 19 -12.51 -5.97 -6.81
CA VAL A 19 -13.47 -6.42 -5.81
C VAL A 19 -12.90 -6.29 -4.40
N GLY A 20 -11.68 -6.78 -4.18
CA GLY A 20 -11.03 -6.72 -2.88
C GLY A 20 -10.81 -5.28 -2.40
N SER A 21 -10.40 -4.37 -3.31
CA SER A 21 -10.23 -2.96 -2.96
C SER A 21 -11.56 -2.25 -2.73
N TYR A 22 -12.62 -2.67 -3.42
CA TYR A 22 -13.95 -2.09 -3.24
C TYR A 22 -14.53 -2.44 -1.87
N ALA A 23 -14.31 -3.67 -1.40
CA ALA A 23 -14.81 -4.17 -0.11
C ALA A 23 -14.37 -3.31 1.10
N THR A 24 -13.20 -2.67 1.03
CA THR A 24 -12.68 -1.79 2.08
C THR A 24 -12.71 -0.31 1.71
N SER A 25 -13.32 0.04 0.56
CA SER A 25 -13.28 1.41 0.02
C SER A 25 -14.08 2.43 0.82
N CYS A 26 -14.94 2.00 1.74
CA CYS A 26 -15.65 2.89 2.66
C CYS A 26 -14.77 3.46 3.77
N ILE A 27 -13.61 2.84 4.03
CA ILE A 27 -12.66 3.30 5.04
C ILE A 27 -11.69 4.26 4.36
N GLU A 28 -11.97 5.55 4.52
CA GLU A 28 -11.21 6.63 3.87
C GLU A 28 -10.17 7.25 4.80
N SER A 29 -9.20 7.94 4.20
CA SER A 29 -8.27 8.74 4.96
C SER A 29 -8.96 9.94 5.63
N PRO A 30 -8.37 10.53 6.68
CA PRO A 30 -8.86 11.77 7.29
C PRO A 30 -8.97 12.95 6.32
N TRP A 31 -8.25 12.92 5.19
CA TRP A 31 -8.30 13.95 4.16
C TRP A 31 -9.51 13.81 3.21
N GLY A 32 -10.41 12.84 3.45
CA GLY A 32 -11.59 12.61 2.62
C GLY A 32 -11.27 12.08 1.22
N ILE A 33 -10.01 11.66 0.99
CA ILE A 33 -9.58 11.03 -0.25
C ILE A 33 -8.57 9.93 0.03
N GLY A 34 -8.63 8.87 -0.76
CA GLY A 34 -7.80 7.70 -0.58
C GLY A 34 -8.46 6.71 0.38
N GLN A 35 -8.25 5.42 0.10
CA GLN A 35 -8.95 4.32 0.77
C GLN A 35 -7.96 3.38 1.46
N PHE A 36 -8.41 2.75 2.53
CA PHE A 36 -7.75 1.60 3.14
C PHE A 36 -7.80 0.43 2.16
N ARG A 37 -6.63 -0.07 1.75
CA ARG A 37 -6.52 -1.08 0.67
C ARG A 37 -5.57 -2.21 1.04
N PRO A 38 -5.97 -3.11 1.95
CA PRO A 38 -5.20 -4.33 2.22
C PRO A 38 -5.17 -5.28 1.01
N ALA A 39 -6.12 -5.13 0.07
CA ALA A 39 -6.24 -5.96 -1.14
C ALA A 39 -5.03 -5.87 -2.09
N ILE A 40 -4.09 -4.94 -1.88
CA ILE A 40 -2.83 -4.84 -2.63
C ILE A 40 -2.00 -6.13 -2.61
N VAL A 41 -2.26 -7.02 -1.66
CA VAL A 41 -1.66 -8.37 -1.58
C VAL A 41 -1.95 -9.21 -2.81
N ILE A 42 -3.08 -8.95 -3.49
CA ILE A 42 -3.48 -9.64 -4.72
C ILE A 42 -2.51 -9.30 -5.85
N PRO A 43 -2.39 -8.05 -6.32
CA PRO A 43 -1.44 -7.73 -7.36
C PRO A 43 0.01 -7.96 -6.95
N ALA A 44 0.36 -7.87 -5.65
CA ALA A 44 1.68 -8.28 -5.17
C ALA A 44 1.98 -9.76 -5.45
N PHE A 45 1.04 -10.66 -5.11
CA PHE A 45 1.16 -12.09 -5.41
C PHE A 45 1.31 -12.32 -6.92
N PHE A 46 0.44 -11.71 -7.73
CA PHE A 46 0.50 -11.88 -9.19
C PHE A 46 1.78 -11.32 -9.80
N ALA A 47 2.29 -10.20 -9.30
CA ALA A 47 3.57 -9.61 -9.72
C ALA A 47 4.74 -10.55 -9.45
N ILE A 48 4.77 -11.17 -8.27
CA ILE A 48 5.85 -12.06 -7.84
C ILE A 48 5.82 -13.37 -8.62
N VAL A 49 4.64 -13.95 -8.82
CA VAL A 49 4.47 -15.28 -9.43
C VAL A 49 4.49 -15.22 -10.96
N PHE A 50 3.74 -14.29 -11.55
CA PHE A 50 3.51 -14.25 -13.01
C PHE A 50 4.29 -13.13 -13.71
N GLY A 51 4.93 -12.23 -12.94
CA GLY A 51 5.88 -11.25 -13.44
C GLY A 51 5.37 -9.80 -13.46
N PRO A 52 6.27 -8.85 -13.76
CA PRO A 52 6.05 -7.41 -13.59
C PRO A 52 4.81 -6.90 -14.32
N TRP A 53 4.66 -7.29 -15.59
CA TRP A 53 3.57 -6.79 -16.40
C TRP A 53 2.19 -7.30 -15.94
N VAL A 54 2.09 -8.55 -15.46
CA VAL A 54 0.80 -9.10 -14.96
C VAL A 54 0.35 -8.35 -13.71
N GLY A 55 1.27 -8.18 -12.76
CA GLY A 55 1.00 -7.42 -11.54
C GLY A 55 0.69 -5.96 -11.83
N GLY A 56 1.52 -5.29 -12.65
CA GLY A 56 1.37 -3.88 -12.99
C GLY A 56 0.06 -3.58 -13.72
N ILE A 57 -0.21 -4.26 -14.84
CA ILE A 57 -1.44 -4.03 -15.63
C ILE A 57 -2.67 -4.43 -14.81
N GLY A 58 -2.61 -5.59 -14.14
CA GLY A 58 -3.71 -6.05 -13.30
C GLY A 58 -4.05 -5.06 -12.19
N ALA A 59 -3.04 -4.50 -11.52
CA ALA A 59 -3.25 -3.51 -10.48
C ALA A 59 -3.79 -2.18 -11.01
N ALA A 60 -3.30 -1.73 -12.15
CA ALA A 60 -3.75 -0.50 -12.80
C ALA A 60 -5.23 -0.60 -13.19
N LEU A 61 -5.60 -1.68 -13.89
CA LEU A 61 -6.98 -1.93 -14.30
C LEU A 61 -7.90 -2.16 -13.10
N GLY A 62 -7.46 -2.95 -12.12
CA GLY A 62 -8.25 -3.20 -10.91
C GLY A 62 -8.50 -1.92 -10.12
N THR A 63 -7.48 -1.06 -9.98
CA THR A 63 -7.62 0.27 -9.37
C THR A 63 -8.56 1.15 -10.18
N PHE A 64 -8.43 1.16 -11.51
CA PHE A 64 -9.26 1.97 -12.37
C PHE A 64 -10.73 1.63 -12.24
N ILE A 65 -11.07 0.33 -12.38
CA ILE A 65 -12.43 -0.20 -12.22
C ILE A 65 -12.96 0.19 -10.84
N GLN A 66 -12.26 -0.15 -9.77
CA GLN A 66 -12.74 0.09 -8.42
C GLN A 66 -12.94 1.58 -8.13
N SER A 67 -12.03 2.45 -8.59
CA SER A 67 -12.10 3.88 -8.31
C SER A 67 -13.21 4.56 -9.08
N ILE A 68 -13.58 4.08 -10.28
CA ILE A 68 -14.79 4.53 -10.98
C ILE A 68 -16.03 4.20 -10.14
N PHE A 69 -16.15 2.97 -9.64
CA PHE A 69 -17.31 2.57 -8.81
C PHE A 69 -17.38 3.32 -7.48
N ARG A 70 -16.24 3.72 -6.89
CA ARG A 70 -16.24 4.45 -5.62
C ARG A 70 -16.41 5.95 -5.78
N TYR A 71 -15.70 6.58 -6.71
CA TYR A 71 -15.65 8.03 -6.82
C TYR A 71 -16.51 8.59 -7.95
N GLY A 72 -16.89 7.80 -8.95
CA GLY A 72 -17.60 8.31 -10.14
C GLY A 72 -16.76 9.30 -10.98
N HIS A 73 -15.46 9.44 -10.70
CA HIS A 73 -14.56 10.39 -11.36
C HIS A 73 -13.40 9.68 -12.07
N PRO A 74 -13.55 9.34 -13.36
CA PRO A 74 -12.52 8.67 -14.14
C PRO A 74 -11.20 9.46 -14.22
N TRP A 75 -11.28 10.79 -14.30
CA TRP A 75 -10.11 11.67 -14.48
C TRP A 75 -9.18 11.70 -13.27
N LEU A 76 -9.72 11.86 -12.06
CA LEU A 76 -8.95 11.75 -10.82
C LEU A 76 -8.21 10.43 -10.77
N THR A 77 -8.93 9.36 -11.12
CA THR A 77 -8.39 8.01 -11.12
C THR A 77 -7.21 7.95 -12.08
N LEU A 78 -7.35 8.32 -13.36
CA LEU A 78 -6.29 8.20 -14.37
C LEU A 78 -4.96 8.88 -14.03
N VAL A 79 -4.97 9.95 -13.23
CA VAL A 79 -3.75 10.69 -12.87
C VAL A 79 -3.16 10.28 -11.51
N SER A 80 -3.85 9.48 -10.72
CA SER A 80 -3.42 9.08 -9.37
C SER A 80 -3.25 7.57 -9.22
N GLY A 81 -4.36 6.85 -9.03
CA GLY A 81 -4.38 5.45 -8.63
C GLY A 81 -3.71 4.48 -9.62
N PRO A 82 -4.21 4.33 -10.86
CA PRO A 82 -3.71 3.37 -11.83
C PRO A 82 -2.23 3.56 -12.21
N PRO A 83 -1.70 4.77 -12.49
CA PRO A 83 -0.27 4.93 -12.75
C PRO A 83 0.59 4.50 -11.57
N ALA A 84 0.23 4.94 -10.35
CA ALA A 84 0.96 4.57 -9.14
C ALA A 84 0.92 3.06 -8.88
N ASN A 85 -0.24 2.43 -9.04
CA ASN A 85 -0.40 0.99 -8.88
C ASN A 85 0.35 0.21 -9.96
N PHE A 86 0.31 0.67 -11.22
CA PHE A 86 1.12 0.08 -12.29
C PHE A 86 2.59 0.08 -11.90
N ILE A 87 3.14 1.25 -11.56
CA ILE A 87 4.54 1.42 -11.15
C ILE A 87 4.85 0.51 -9.97
N ALA A 88 3.97 0.47 -8.96
CA ALA A 88 4.17 -0.33 -7.77
C ALA A 88 4.43 -1.81 -8.12
N PHE A 89 3.44 -2.44 -8.74
CA PHE A 89 3.46 -3.89 -8.93
C PHE A 89 4.32 -4.30 -10.13
N PHE A 90 4.54 -3.40 -11.09
CA PHE A 90 5.55 -3.60 -12.11
C PHE A 90 6.95 -3.66 -11.49
N LEU A 91 7.32 -2.67 -10.67
CA LEU A 91 8.65 -2.65 -10.03
C LEU A 91 8.83 -3.80 -9.04
N LEU A 92 7.81 -4.09 -8.22
CA LEU A 92 7.83 -5.23 -7.31
C LEU A 92 8.06 -6.55 -8.07
N GLY A 93 7.29 -6.78 -9.14
CA GLY A 93 7.46 -7.95 -10.00
C GLY A 93 8.81 -7.95 -10.69
N TYR A 94 9.35 -6.81 -11.14
CA TYR A 94 10.66 -6.74 -11.78
C TYR A 94 11.80 -7.11 -10.82
N MET A 95 11.70 -6.68 -9.56
CA MET A 95 12.70 -6.94 -8.53
C MET A 95 12.66 -8.38 -7.99
N LEU A 96 11.49 -9.03 -8.03
CA LEU A 96 11.26 -10.32 -7.39
C LEU A 96 11.06 -11.49 -8.36
N TYR A 97 10.52 -11.25 -9.56
CA TYR A 97 10.30 -12.29 -10.55
C TYR A 97 11.65 -12.89 -10.98
N LYS A 98 11.82 -14.21 -10.80
CA LYS A 98 13.08 -14.96 -11.02
C LYS A 98 14.21 -14.66 -10.02
N LYS A 99 14.00 -13.74 -9.09
CA LYS A 99 15.02 -13.22 -8.16
C LYS A 99 14.57 -13.31 -6.71
N PHE A 100 13.51 -14.08 -6.44
CA PHE A 100 12.79 -14.07 -5.19
C PHE A 100 13.64 -14.62 -4.04
N THR A 101 13.76 -13.81 -2.98
CA THR A 101 14.15 -14.23 -1.64
C THR A 101 13.29 -13.45 -0.66
N TRP A 102 13.07 -13.97 0.54
CA TRP A 102 12.24 -13.27 1.53
C TRP A 102 12.84 -11.91 1.95
N THR A 103 14.17 -11.80 2.03
CA THR A 103 14.84 -10.52 2.28
C THR A 103 14.57 -9.52 1.16
N ARG A 104 14.70 -9.95 -0.11
CA ARG A 104 14.39 -9.08 -1.25
C ARG A 104 12.92 -8.69 -1.26
N PHE A 105 12.02 -9.61 -0.91
CA PHE A 105 10.60 -9.33 -0.80
C PHE A 105 10.31 -8.22 0.22
N ILE A 106 10.89 -8.30 1.43
CA ILE A 106 10.70 -7.27 2.46
C ILE A 106 11.23 -5.91 1.99
N VAL A 107 12.49 -5.85 1.52
CA VAL A 107 13.13 -4.60 1.10
C VAL A 107 12.41 -3.98 -0.10
N SER A 108 12.07 -4.79 -1.10
CA SER A 108 11.37 -4.31 -2.30
C SER A 108 9.98 -3.81 -1.97
N SER A 109 9.25 -4.49 -1.07
CA SER A 109 7.91 -4.07 -0.64
C SER A 109 7.94 -2.69 0.02
N ILE A 110 8.90 -2.43 0.91
CA ILE A 110 9.03 -1.12 1.56
C ILE A 110 9.32 -0.02 0.53
N ALA A 111 10.35 -0.23 -0.29
CA ALA A 111 10.78 0.75 -1.28
C ALA A 111 9.66 1.09 -2.28
N VAL A 112 8.99 0.05 -2.78
CA VAL A 112 7.91 0.19 -3.75
C VAL A 112 6.68 0.84 -3.14
N LEU A 113 6.26 0.43 -1.92
CA LEU A 113 5.09 1.03 -1.28
C LEU A 113 5.29 2.52 -1.03
N ILE A 114 6.46 2.94 -0.54
CA ILE A 114 6.76 4.36 -0.32
C ILE A 114 6.75 5.11 -1.66
N ALA A 115 7.49 4.63 -2.67
CA ALA A 115 7.62 5.32 -3.95
C ALA A 115 6.28 5.43 -4.70
N ALA A 116 5.50 4.35 -4.73
CA ALA A 116 4.23 4.34 -5.43
C ALA A 116 3.15 5.14 -4.68
N ASN A 117 3.08 5.06 -3.36
CA ASN A 117 2.14 5.86 -2.59
C ASN A 117 2.47 7.35 -2.70
N PHE A 118 3.75 7.71 -2.77
CA PHE A 118 4.18 9.08 -3.06
C PHE A 118 3.72 9.54 -4.45
N ALA A 119 3.96 8.73 -5.48
CA ALA A 119 3.48 9.03 -6.84
C ALA A 119 1.94 9.20 -6.88
N CYS A 120 1.20 8.35 -6.15
CA CYS A 120 -0.25 8.46 -6.03
C CYS A 120 -0.66 9.78 -5.35
N ALA A 121 -0.04 10.12 -4.22
CA ALA A 121 -0.33 11.32 -3.45
C ALA A 121 -0.06 12.60 -4.27
N VAL A 122 1.04 12.63 -5.01
CA VAL A 122 1.35 13.72 -5.96
C VAL A 122 0.28 13.81 -7.06
N GLY A 123 -0.14 12.68 -7.62
CA GLY A 123 -1.21 12.65 -8.62
C GLY A 123 -2.54 13.18 -8.08
N VAL A 124 -2.91 12.84 -6.85
CA VAL A 124 -4.09 13.40 -6.17
C VAL A 124 -3.95 14.91 -5.97
N LEU A 125 -2.82 15.37 -5.44
CA LEU A 125 -2.57 16.80 -5.23
C LEU A 125 -2.64 17.58 -6.55
N ALA A 126 -1.98 17.08 -7.61
CA ALA A 126 -2.00 17.70 -8.92
C ALA A 126 -3.43 17.84 -9.47
N TYR A 127 -4.25 16.79 -9.33
CA TYR A 127 -5.66 16.85 -9.71
C TYR A 127 -6.43 17.88 -8.90
N PHE A 128 -6.22 17.94 -7.58
CA PHE A 128 -6.94 18.84 -6.68
C PHE A 128 -6.59 20.31 -6.96
N LEU A 129 -5.34 20.60 -7.30
CA LEU A 129 -4.90 21.92 -7.76
C LEU A 129 -5.49 22.28 -9.12
N PHE A 130 -5.43 21.35 -10.08
CA PHE A 130 -5.93 21.57 -11.44
C PHE A 130 -7.45 21.83 -11.47
N THR A 131 -8.21 21.12 -10.64
CA THR A 131 -9.67 21.24 -10.56
C THR A 131 -10.16 22.33 -9.60
N GLY A 132 -9.25 23.00 -8.87
CA GLY A 132 -9.59 24.05 -7.92
C GLY A 132 -10.18 23.56 -6.60
N VAL A 133 -10.10 22.25 -6.30
CA VAL A 133 -10.47 21.69 -4.99
C VAL A 133 -9.57 22.30 -3.90
N PHE A 134 -8.28 22.45 -4.19
CA PHE A 134 -7.35 23.20 -3.36
C PHE A 134 -6.93 24.49 -4.07
N PRO A 135 -7.11 25.67 -3.42
CA PRO A 135 -6.59 26.93 -3.94
C PRO A 135 -5.06 26.89 -4.04
N PRO A 136 -4.43 27.43 -5.09
CA PRO A 136 -2.97 27.39 -5.27
C PRO A 136 -2.20 28.25 -4.28
N ASN A 137 -2.86 29.20 -3.62
CA ASN A 137 -2.27 30.14 -2.65
C ASN A 137 -2.24 29.61 -1.20
N LEU A 138 -2.55 28.33 -0.96
CA LEU A 138 -2.38 27.74 0.36
C LEU A 138 -0.90 27.69 0.78
N PRO A 139 -0.60 27.66 2.09
CA PRO A 139 0.77 27.54 2.57
C PRO A 139 1.47 26.29 2.01
N PHE A 140 2.75 26.41 1.62
CA PHE A 140 3.52 25.27 1.11
C PHE A 140 3.50 24.05 2.05
N MET A 141 3.55 24.30 3.36
CA MET A 141 3.48 23.25 4.38
C MET A 141 2.20 22.42 4.32
N PHE A 142 1.08 22.99 3.87
CA PHE A 142 -0.15 22.23 3.65
C PHE A 142 0.04 21.18 2.54
N TYR A 143 0.57 21.56 1.38
CA TYR A 143 0.76 20.63 0.27
C TYR A 143 1.77 19.53 0.59
N LEU A 144 2.85 19.91 1.28
CA LEU A 144 3.85 18.96 1.76
C LEU A 144 3.21 17.99 2.76
N GLY A 145 2.49 18.50 3.75
CA GLY A 145 1.79 17.72 4.76
C GLY A 145 0.72 16.79 4.19
N PHE A 146 -0.05 17.25 3.21
CA PHE A 146 -1.03 16.44 2.49
C PHE A 146 -0.38 15.29 1.72
N THR A 147 0.68 15.58 0.96
CA THR A 147 1.37 14.59 0.13
C THR A 147 2.08 13.54 0.99
N VAL A 148 2.86 13.99 1.98
CA VAL A 148 3.55 13.10 2.92
C VAL A 148 2.54 12.34 3.77
N GLY A 149 1.49 13.00 4.24
CA GLY A 149 0.42 12.41 5.04
C GLY A 149 -0.25 11.23 4.34
N LEU A 150 -0.72 11.43 3.10
CA LEU A 150 -1.32 10.36 2.30
C LEU A 150 -0.32 9.23 1.98
N THR A 151 0.92 9.59 1.63
CA THR A 151 1.98 8.61 1.33
C THR A 151 2.21 7.67 2.52
N LEU A 152 2.39 8.26 3.70
CA LEU A 152 2.68 7.52 4.93
C LEU A 152 1.48 6.72 5.41
N TRP A 153 0.27 7.28 5.27
CA TRP A 153 -0.95 6.57 5.62
C TRP A 153 -1.14 5.30 4.79
N TRP A 154 -1.08 5.39 3.46
CA TRP A 154 -1.16 4.20 2.63
C TRP A 154 -0.04 3.23 2.96
N TYR A 155 1.19 3.71 3.14
CA TYR A 155 2.32 2.87 3.50
C TYR A 155 2.05 2.05 4.77
N ILE A 156 1.71 2.70 5.89
CA ILE A 156 1.56 2.00 7.17
C ILE A 156 0.33 1.09 7.19
N THR A 157 -0.72 1.43 6.47
CA THR A 157 -1.93 0.60 6.40
C THR A 157 -1.81 -0.58 5.45
N MET A 158 -0.88 -0.53 4.50
CA MET A 158 -0.62 -1.58 3.51
C MET A 158 0.50 -2.54 3.92
N LEU A 159 1.51 -2.03 4.63
CA LEU A 159 2.73 -2.78 4.97
C LEU A 159 2.44 -4.06 5.79
N PRO A 160 1.65 -4.04 6.88
CA PRO A 160 1.38 -5.25 7.65
C PRO A 160 0.71 -6.34 6.82
N PHE A 161 -0.25 -5.99 5.97
CA PHE A 161 -0.95 -6.94 5.11
C PHE A 161 -0.03 -7.51 4.03
N THR A 162 0.79 -6.66 3.41
CA THR A 162 1.79 -7.10 2.43
C THR A 162 2.71 -8.12 3.07
N LEU A 163 3.27 -7.78 4.22
CA LEU A 163 4.25 -8.60 4.89
C LEU A 163 3.62 -9.88 5.49
N LEU A 164 2.40 -9.83 6.03
CA LEU A 164 1.77 -11.00 6.65
C LEU A 164 1.07 -11.91 5.65
N LEU A 165 0.24 -11.35 4.78
CA LEU A 165 -0.64 -12.14 3.91
C LEU A 165 0.07 -12.60 2.64
N THR A 166 0.94 -11.79 2.04
CA THR A 166 1.61 -12.19 0.78
C THR A 166 2.46 -13.46 0.95
N PRO A 167 3.27 -13.61 2.02
CA PRO A 167 3.97 -14.87 2.28
C PRO A 167 3.05 -16.06 2.47
N VAL A 168 1.92 -15.88 3.16
CA VAL A 168 0.92 -16.93 3.37
C VAL A 168 0.33 -17.36 2.02
N LEU A 169 -0.06 -16.41 1.16
CA LEU A 169 -0.57 -16.68 -0.18
C LEU A 169 0.45 -17.41 -1.05
N ILE A 170 1.70 -16.97 -1.06
CA ILE A 170 2.77 -17.62 -1.82
C ILE A 170 2.97 -19.07 -1.33
N LYS A 171 3.08 -19.28 -0.02
CA LYS A 171 3.26 -20.62 0.56
C LYS A 171 2.06 -21.54 0.26
N ALA A 172 0.84 -21.06 0.45
CA ALA A 172 -0.37 -21.82 0.17
C ALA A 172 -0.45 -22.21 -1.31
N ALA A 173 -0.16 -21.28 -2.23
CA ALA A 173 -0.14 -21.57 -3.66
C ALA A 173 0.97 -22.57 -4.03
N SER A 174 2.16 -22.45 -3.45
CA SER A 174 3.25 -23.41 -3.64
C SER A 174 2.90 -24.82 -3.16
N LEU A 175 2.05 -24.96 -2.13
CA LEU A 175 1.59 -26.26 -1.63
C LEU A 175 0.46 -26.84 -2.47
N ILE A 176 -0.53 -26.04 -2.83
CA ILE A 176 -1.80 -26.52 -3.42
C ILE A 176 -1.71 -26.61 -4.95
N ILE A 177 -1.03 -25.67 -5.59
CA ILE A 177 -0.94 -25.56 -7.06
C ILE A 177 0.50 -25.36 -7.56
N PRO A 178 1.47 -26.22 -7.15
CA PRO A 178 2.90 -26.03 -7.44
C PRO A 178 3.20 -25.92 -8.94
N HIS A 179 2.44 -26.60 -9.80
CA HIS A 179 2.61 -26.58 -11.25
C HIS A 179 2.41 -25.20 -11.90
N PHE A 180 1.68 -24.29 -11.24
CA PHE A 180 1.49 -22.91 -11.70
C PHE A 180 2.50 -21.92 -11.11
N ILE A 181 3.30 -22.35 -10.12
CA ILE A 181 4.24 -21.50 -9.41
C ILE A 181 5.66 -21.77 -9.95
N PRO A 182 6.45 -20.73 -10.26
CA PRO A 182 7.84 -20.92 -10.67
C PRO A 182 8.64 -21.74 -9.63
N THR A 183 9.42 -22.72 -10.08
CA THR A 183 10.18 -23.64 -9.22
C THR A 183 11.04 -22.94 -8.17
N HIS A 184 11.76 -21.88 -8.55
CA HIS A 184 12.57 -21.09 -7.60
C HIS A 184 11.74 -20.46 -6.46
N ILE A 185 10.46 -20.12 -6.69
CA ILE A 185 9.56 -19.59 -5.67
C ILE A 185 9.07 -20.71 -4.77
N VAL A 186 8.72 -21.87 -5.34
CA VAL A 186 8.33 -23.06 -4.56
C VAL A 186 9.46 -23.44 -3.60
N GLU A 187 10.69 -23.53 -4.11
CA GLU A 187 11.86 -23.84 -3.29
C GLU A 187 12.11 -22.80 -2.18
N ALA A 188 12.16 -21.52 -2.53
CA ALA A 188 12.37 -20.45 -1.55
C ALA A 188 11.23 -20.36 -0.51
N SER A 189 9.98 -20.64 -0.92
CA SER A 189 8.83 -20.50 -0.03
C SER A 189 8.65 -21.68 0.93
N LEU A 190 9.02 -22.89 0.51
CA LEU A 190 8.87 -24.12 1.31
C LEU A 190 10.14 -24.49 2.09
N LYS A 191 11.33 -24.22 1.56
CA LYS A 191 12.61 -24.61 2.18
C LYS A 191 13.25 -23.50 3.02
N SER A 192 12.88 -22.24 2.82
CA SER A 192 13.46 -21.10 3.55
C SER A 192 12.44 -20.42 4.44
N GLU A 193 12.86 -20.11 5.68
CA GLU A 193 12.05 -19.32 6.58
C GLU A 193 12.02 -17.85 6.19
N VAL A 194 10.90 -17.19 6.48
CA VAL A 194 10.80 -15.73 6.39
C VAL A 194 11.73 -15.12 7.46
N PRO A 195 12.59 -14.13 7.13
CA PRO A 195 13.50 -13.46 8.06
C PRO A 195 12.75 -12.72 9.16
N SER A 196 12.33 -13.44 10.21
CA SER A 196 11.42 -12.96 11.24
C SER A 196 11.93 -11.73 12.00
N LYS A 197 13.27 -11.63 12.21
CA LYS A 197 13.88 -10.45 12.84
C LYS A 197 13.76 -9.21 11.96
N MET A 198 14.08 -9.33 10.68
CA MET A 198 13.96 -8.23 9.72
C MET A 198 12.50 -7.81 9.56
N PHE A 199 11.62 -8.79 9.41
CA PHE A 199 10.18 -8.61 9.36
C PHE A 199 9.65 -7.81 10.55
N SER A 200 9.95 -8.28 11.76
CA SER A 200 9.47 -7.67 13.00
C SER A 200 10.06 -6.27 13.19
N GLY A 201 11.36 -6.12 12.91
CA GLY A 201 12.06 -4.84 12.97
C GLY A 201 11.46 -3.80 12.03
N VAL A 202 11.11 -4.19 10.80
CA VAL A 202 10.46 -3.29 9.83
C VAL A 202 9.10 -2.81 10.33
N LEU A 203 8.26 -3.71 10.88
CA LEU A 203 6.96 -3.32 11.43
C LEU A 203 7.11 -2.41 12.66
N VAL A 204 8.03 -2.74 13.57
CA VAL A 204 8.29 -1.93 14.78
C VAL A 204 8.79 -0.54 14.40
N LEU A 205 9.82 -0.45 13.56
CA LEU A 205 10.42 0.83 13.17
C LEU A 205 9.44 1.70 12.37
N SER A 206 8.71 1.09 11.43
CA SER A 206 7.67 1.81 10.66
C SER A 206 6.56 2.31 11.58
N GLY A 207 6.11 1.48 12.52
CA GLY A 207 5.08 1.84 13.48
C GLY A 207 5.50 2.97 14.42
N ILE A 208 6.73 2.90 14.98
CA ILE A 208 7.28 3.97 15.82
C ILE A 208 7.37 5.28 15.03
N GLY A 209 7.86 5.22 13.78
CA GLY A 209 7.90 6.38 12.91
C GLY A 209 6.53 7.03 12.72
N MET A 210 5.48 6.22 12.52
CA MET A 210 4.11 6.75 12.39
C MET A 210 3.57 7.32 13.70
N VAL A 211 3.87 6.69 14.85
CA VAL A 211 3.50 7.26 16.16
C VAL A 211 4.16 8.62 16.36
N LEU A 212 5.44 8.77 16.01
CA LEU A 212 6.14 10.05 16.10
C LEU A 212 5.51 11.11 15.19
N VAL A 213 5.11 10.76 13.97
CA VAL A 213 4.36 11.67 13.07
C VAL A 213 3.02 12.06 13.69
N GLY A 214 2.28 11.10 14.26
CA GLY A 214 1.03 11.37 14.98
C GLY A 214 1.22 12.31 16.17
N LEU A 215 2.25 12.09 16.99
CA LEU A 215 2.58 12.97 18.13
C LEU A 215 3.02 14.36 17.69
N ALA A 216 3.77 14.48 16.60
CA ALA A 216 4.19 15.77 16.06
C ALA A 216 3.00 16.67 15.66
N THR A 217 1.85 16.08 15.33
CA THR A 217 0.63 16.83 15.00
C THR A 217 -0.09 17.45 16.21
N PHE A 218 0.43 17.27 17.43
CA PHE A 218 -0.01 18.01 18.63
C PHE A 218 0.81 19.29 18.87
N LEU A 219 1.88 19.50 18.11
CA LEU A 219 2.72 20.69 18.23
C LEU A 219 2.03 21.92 17.60
N PRO A 220 2.32 23.14 18.10
CA PRO A 220 1.86 24.38 17.49
C PRO A 220 2.26 24.47 16.01
N GLY A 221 1.37 24.95 15.15
CA GLY A 221 1.60 25.05 13.69
C GLY A 221 1.06 23.87 12.89
N SER A 222 0.61 22.79 13.54
CA SER A 222 -0.05 21.66 12.90
C SER A 222 -1.41 22.00 12.28
N GLU A 223 -2.00 23.14 12.63
CA GLU A 223 -3.23 23.68 12.03
C GLU A 223 -3.05 23.96 10.52
N THR A 224 -1.79 24.14 10.08
CA THR A 224 -1.44 24.26 8.66
C THR A 224 -1.75 23.00 7.86
N LEU A 225 -1.93 21.83 8.48
CA LEU A 225 -2.34 20.59 7.80
C LEU A 225 -3.82 20.61 7.38
N VAL A 226 -4.62 21.53 7.94
CA VAL A 226 -6.08 21.57 7.75
C VAL A 226 -6.59 22.92 7.24
N VAL A 227 -5.70 23.85 6.90
CA VAL A 227 -6.04 25.19 6.37
C VAL A 227 -6.95 25.16 5.14
N ALA A 228 -6.82 24.16 4.27
CA ALA A 228 -7.67 23.99 3.09
C ALA A 228 -9.13 23.61 3.42
N TYR A 229 -9.41 23.15 4.63
CA TYR A 229 -10.73 22.70 5.04
C TYR A 229 -11.53 23.83 5.69
N LYS A 230 -12.86 23.74 5.55
CA LYS A 230 -13.81 24.66 6.19
C LYS A 230 -13.57 24.68 7.70
N PRO A 231 -13.73 25.82 8.40
CA PRO A 231 -13.47 25.93 9.84
C PRO A 231 -14.12 24.82 10.68
N ALA A 232 -15.39 24.48 10.38
CA ALA A 232 -16.13 23.43 11.08
C ALA A 232 -15.52 22.01 10.94
N MET A 233 -14.72 21.76 9.90
CA MET A 233 -14.11 20.45 9.63
C MET A 233 -12.66 20.34 10.10
N ARG A 234 -11.99 21.47 10.40
CA ARG A 234 -10.55 21.49 10.68
C ARG A 234 -10.18 20.60 11.87
N GLU A 235 -10.92 20.71 12.97
CA GLU A 235 -10.69 19.89 14.16
C GLU A 235 -10.95 18.40 13.90
N ILE A 236 -11.99 18.09 13.12
CA ILE A 236 -12.34 16.71 12.76
C ILE A 236 -11.21 16.09 11.92
N VAL A 237 -10.75 16.80 10.89
CA VAL A 237 -9.67 16.32 10.02
C VAL A 237 -8.36 16.18 10.80
N LEU A 238 -7.99 17.18 11.61
CA LEU A 238 -6.75 17.15 12.39
C LEU A 238 -6.76 16.03 13.43
N SER A 239 -7.89 15.83 14.12
CA SER A 239 -8.09 14.72 15.05
C SER A 239 -8.07 13.37 14.33
N GLY A 240 -8.63 13.31 13.12
CA GLY A 240 -8.56 12.13 12.26
C GLY A 240 -7.12 11.78 11.88
N ILE A 241 -6.30 12.77 11.49
CA ILE A 241 -4.87 12.59 11.18
C ILE A 241 -4.12 12.03 12.40
N ARG A 242 -4.35 12.62 13.58
CA ARG A 242 -3.78 12.15 14.87
C ARG A 242 -4.14 10.70 15.14
N LEU A 243 -5.44 10.40 15.16
CA LEU A 243 -5.96 9.07 15.45
C LEU A 243 -5.41 8.05 14.46
N MET A 244 -5.43 8.38 13.17
CA MET A 244 -4.97 7.51 12.10
C MET A 244 -3.50 7.13 12.30
N PHE A 245 -2.60 8.09 12.49
CA PHE A 245 -1.17 7.80 12.66
C PHE A 245 -0.84 7.09 13.96
N LEU A 246 -1.49 7.47 15.08
CA LEU A 246 -1.28 6.82 16.37
C LEU A 246 -1.81 5.39 16.38
N LEU A 247 -3.02 5.16 15.86
CA LEU A 247 -3.65 3.83 15.83
C LEU A 247 -2.90 2.88 14.91
N THR A 248 -2.62 3.31 13.68
CA THR A 248 -1.96 2.45 12.68
C THR A 248 -0.48 2.24 13.03
N GLY A 249 0.19 3.28 13.54
CA GLY A 249 1.56 3.18 14.04
C GLY A 249 1.66 2.24 15.24
N GLY A 250 0.85 2.47 16.27
CA GLY A 250 0.81 1.62 17.47
C GLY A 250 0.45 0.17 17.13
N GLY A 251 -0.57 -0.04 16.30
CA GLY A 251 -0.96 -1.38 15.85
C GLY A 251 0.15 -2.11 15.09
N CYS A 252 0.87 -1.40 14.21
CA CYS A 252 2.01 -1.96 13.49
C CYS A 252 3.19 -2.29 14.44
N THR A 253 3.48 -1.42 15.41
CA THR A 253 4.51 -1.65 16.43
C THR A 253 4.18 -2.87 17.30
N VAL A 254 2.96 -2.95 17.81
CA VAL A 254 2.50 -4.06 18.65
C VAL A 254 2.55 -5.37 17.86
N THR A 255 2.07 -5.36 16.61
CA THR A 255 2.13 -6.54 15.73
C THR A 255 3.57 -7.02 15.56
N GLY A 256 4.49 -6.11 15.21
CA GLY A 256 5.91 -6.45 15.05
C GLY A 256 6.53 -6.99 16.36
N ALA A 257 6.22 -6.39 17.51
CA ALA A 257 6.72 -6.84 18.81
C ALA A 257 6.21 -8.24 19.18
N ILE A 258 4.92 -8.51 18.98
CA ILE A 258 4.32 -9.84 19.22
C ILE A 258 5.02 -10.89 18.35
N PHE A 259 5.20 -10.63 17.06
CA PHE A 259 5.90 -11.56 16.16
C PHE A 259 7.34 -11.84 16.61
N TYR A 260 8.05 -10.81 17.07
CA TYR A 260 9.41 -10.97 17.59
C TYR A 260 9.43 -11.87 18.83
N ILE A 261 8.50 -11.62 19.77
CA ILE A 261 8.39 -12.38 21.02
C ILE A 261 8.01 -13.84 20.74
N LEU A 262 6.98 -14.10 19.93
CA LEU A 262 6.54 -15.46 19.58
C LEU A 262 7.68 -16.28 18.95
N LYS A 263 8.55 -15.65 18.15
CA LYS A 263 9.71 -16.32 17.55
C LYS A 263 10.81 -16.65 18.57
N LEU A 264 10.94 -15.89 19.65
CA LEU A 264 11.87 -16.22 20.73
C LEU A 264 11.46 -17.51 21.45
N PHE A 265 10.16 -17.78 21.55
CA PHE A 265 9.59 -18.97 22.19
C PHE A 265 9.41 -20.17 21.25
N SER A 266 9.50 -19.98 19.93
CA SER A 266 9.39 -21.06 18.95
C SER A 266 10.74 -21.69 18.56
N ARG A 267 11.78 -21.48 19.37
CA ARG A 267 13.13 -22.01 19.16
C ARG A 267 13.39 -23.21 20.05
#